data_AF-A0AAV4EJJ4-F1
#
_entry.id   AF-A0AAV4EJJ4-F1
#
_cell.length_a   1.000
_cell.length_b   1.000
_cell.length_c   1.000
_cell.angle_alpha   90.00
_cell.angle_beta   90.00
_cell.angle_gamma   90.00
#
_symmetry.space_group_name_H-M   'P 1'
#
loop_
_entity.id
_entity.type
_entity.pdbx_description
1 polymer ?
#
loop_
_entity_poly.entity_id
_entity_poly.type
_entity_poly.pdbx_seq_one_letter_code
_entity_poly.pdbx_strand_id
1 'polypeptide(L)'
;MRTFTSSLSMVGPGSSPSSDENFHEFFVYGRPGKFTFQVSASLPSTVQSVSSFLGHMPELPDWIQEKAMVSCQKGTASIKAKYELAKKFGVPVSGVWIQDWSGQKLTQFGDRVYWNWKWDQKHYPGLDQLIKDWAKEGVRVLGYINPNLDSVGDLFKEAASKGYLVKNSTGDIYLRRSISLIFGQIDMTNPDAYNWYKNEGNVL
;
A
#
# COMPACT_ATOMS: atom_id res chain seq x y z
N MET A 1 30.50 -9.18 32.64
CA MET A 1 29.52 -8.08 32.75
C MET A 1 30.22 -6.82 32.26
N ARG A 2 29.89 -6.31 31.06
CA ARG A 2 30.46 -5.03 30.57
C ARG A 2 29.39 -3.96 30.72
N THR A 3 29.60 -3.04 31.65
CA THR A 3 28.79 -1.85 31.84
C THR A 3 29.22 -0.82 30.80
N PHE A 4 28.31 -0.36 29.97
CA PHE A 4 28.53 0.81 29.11
C PHE A 4 27.90 2.02 29.80
N THR A 5 28.71 3.01 30.15
CA THR A 5 28.26 4.35 30.48
C THR A 5 28.09 5.13 29.19
N SER A 6 26.88 5.55 28.84
CA SER A 6 26.64 6.55 27.80
C SER A 6 26.08 7.82 28.44
N SER A 7 26.67 8.96 28.10
CA SER A 7 26.12 10.28 28.38
C SER A 7 25.07 10.61 27.30
N LEU A 8 23.88 11.01 27.72
CA LEU A 8 22.83 11.47 26.83
C LEU A 8 22.84 13.00 26.80
N SER A 9 23.23 13.60 25.68
CA SER A 9 23.13 15.04 25.43
C SER A 9 21.95 15.33 24.50
N MET A 10 21.12 16.30 24.88
CA MET A 10 19.99 16.78 24.08
C MET A 10 20.38 18.07 23.37
N VAL A 11 20.35 18.09 22.03
CA VAL A 11 20.48 19.31 21.22
C VAL A 11 19.44 19.28 20.10
N GLY A 12 18.94 20.46 19.72
CA GLY A 12 17.73 20.70 18.92
C GLY A 12 17.79 20.32 17.42
N PRO A 13 16.75 20.68 16.65
CA PRO A 13 16.45 20.01 15.38
C PRO A 13 17.39 20.36 14.22
N GLY A 14 17.84 19.32 13.50
CA GLY A 14 18.66 19.42 12.29
C GLY A 14 20.08 18.89 12.40
N SER A 15 20.48 18.29 13.53
CA SER A 15 21.78 17.66 13.67
C SER A 15 21.83 16.33 12.92
N SER A 16 22.70 16.24 11.91
CA SER A 16 23.19 14.97 11.39
C SER A 16 23.82 14.16 12.53
N PRO A 17 23.71 12.82 12.55
CA PRO A 17 24.50 12.03 13.49
C PRO A 17 25.98 12.41 13.32
N SER A 18 26.69 12.62 14.43
CA SER A 18 28.13 12.90 14.35
C SER A 18 28.82 11.74 13.60
N SER A 19 29.79 12.06 12.75
CA SER A 19 30.65 11.05 12.11
C SER A 19 31.80 10.65 13.03
N ASP A 20 31.61 10.76 14.35
CA ASP A 20 32.65 10.43 15.32
C ASP A 20 32.94 8.92 15.26
N GLU A 21 34.22 8.56 15.17
CA GLU A 21 34.64 7.16 15.04
C GLU A 21 34.38 6.35 16.33
N ASN A 22 34.16 7.02 17.46
CA ASN A 22 34.10 6.37 18.78
C ASN A 22 32.67 6.15 19.30
N PHE A 23 31.65 6.78 18.71
CA PHE A 23 30.27 6.59 19.12
C PHE A 23 29.27 6.75 17.97
N HIS A 24 28.09 6.15 18.16
CA HIS A 24 26.93 6.39 17.32
C HIS A 24 25.90 7.19 18.11
N GLU A 25 25.36 8.24 17.51
CA GLU A 25 24.37 9.12 18.15
C GLU A 25 23.00 8.97 17.48
N PHE A 26 21.96 8.81 18.30
CA PHE A 26 20.58 8.69 17.84
C PHE A 26 19.73 9.82 18.44
N PHE A 27 19.12 10.61 17.57
CA PHE A 27 18.18 11.66 17.97
C PHE A 27 16.74 11.16 17.84
N VAL A 28 16.00 11.15 18.96
CA VAL A 28 14.59 10.73 18.98
C VAL A 28 13.71 11.88 19.45
N TYR A 29 12.80 12.34 18.60
CA TYR A 29 11.78 13.31 18.99
C TYR A 29 10.63 12.60 19.70
N GLY A 30 10.41 12.96 20.97
CA GLY A 30 9.38 12.36 21.82
C GLY A 30 9.95 11.35 22.80
N ARG A 31 9.13 10.40 23.26
CA ARG A 31 9.57 9.37 24.21
C ARG A 31 10.12 8.17 23.43
N PRO A 32 11.41 7.80 23.59
CA PRO A 32 12.06 6.80 22.74
C PRO A 32 11.56 5.36 22.92
N GLY A 33 10.59 5.11 23.80
CA GLY A 33 10.06 3.78 24.06
C GLY A 33 11.16 2.88 24.65
N LYS A 34 11.49 1.80 23.95
CA LYS A 34 12.44 0.78 24.38
C LYS A 34 13.49 0.54 23.29
N PHE A 35 14.77 0.60 23.68
CA PHE A 35 15.86 0.10 22.85
C PHE A 35 16.09 -1.38 23.13
N THR A 36 16.19 -2.19 22.08
CA THR A 36 16.46 -3.64 22.17
C THR A 36 17.72 -3.94 21.37
N PHE A 37 18.69 -4.59 22.02
CA PHE A 37 19.95 -4.98 21.41
C PHE A 37 20.05 -6.50 21.41
N GLN A 38 20.46 -7.07 20.28
CA GLN A 38 20.72 -8.49 20.15
C GLN A 38 22.05 -8.67 19.41
N VAL A 39 22.85 -9.62 19.89
CA VAL A 39 24.16 -9.95 19.32
C VAL A 39 24.10 -11.38 18.84
N SER A 40 24.61 -11.63 17.64
CA SER A 40 24.67 -12.97 17.04
C SER A 40 26.08 -13.24 16.51
N ALA A 41 26.41 -14.52 16.30
CA ALA A 41 27.76 -14.95 15.92
C ALA A 41 28.15 -14.58 14.47
N SER A 42 27.17 -14.28 13.62
CA SER A 42 27.37 -13.96 12.21
C SER A 42 26.25 -13.08 11.65
N LEU A 43 26.50 -12.40 10.53
CA LEU A 43 25.48 -11.59 9.86
C LEU A 43 24.20 -12.38 9.50
N PRO A 44 24.25 -13.61 8.94
CA PRO A 44 23.05 -14.41 8.73
C PRO A 44 22.23 -14.66 10.00
N SER A 45 22.89 -14.99 11.11
CA SER A 45 22.21 -15.19 12.40
C SER A 45 21.61 -13.90 12.96
N THR A 46 22.24 -12.74 12.70
CA THR A 46 21.68 -11.42 13.04
C THR A 46 20.42 -11.12 12.23
N VAL A 47 20.43 -11.38 10.91
CA VAL A 47 19.23 -11.20 10.06
C VAL A 47 18.09 -12.13 10.48
N GLN A 48 18.40 -13.39 10.82
CA GLN A 48 17.42 -14.34 11.34
C GLN A 48 16.82 -13.87 12.67
N SER A 49 17.65 -13.35 13.57
CA SER A 49 17.21 -12.75 14.83
C SER A 49 16.28 -11.56 14.61
N VAL A 50 16.64 -10.62 13.73
CA VAL A 50 15.83 -9.43 13.44
C VAL A 50 14.48 -9.83 12.83
N SER A 51 14.48 -10.74 11.86
CA SER A 51 13.23 -11.24 11.25
C SER A 51 12.34 -11.99 12.26
N SER A 52 12.93 -12.78 13.16
CA SER A 52 12.16 -13.44 14.22
C SER A 52 11.52 -12.44 15.19
N PHE A 53 12.17 -11.29 15.41
CA PHE A 53 11.64 -10.22 16.27
C PHE A 53 10.54 -9.39 15.60
N LEU A 54 10.71 -9.05 14.32
CA LEU A 54 9.76 -8.21 13.56
C LEU A 54 8.60 -9.00 12.94
N GLY A 55 8.75 -10.30 12.78
CA GLY A 55 7.82 -11.19 12.08
C GLY A 55 8.33 -11.60 10.69
N HIS A 56 7.81 -12.72 10.20
CA HIS A 56 8.15 -13.27 8.89
C HIS A 56 7.07 -12.96 7.87
N MET A 57 7.51 -12.68 6.64
CA MET A 57 6.61 -12.66 5.49
C MET A 57 6.18 -14.09 5.16
N PRO A 58 4.93 -14.31 4.70
CA PRO A 58 4.53 -15.61 4.18
C PRO A 58 5.31 -15.93 2.90
N GLU A 59 5.31 -17.22 2.52
CA GLU A 59 5.82 -17.63 1.21
C GLU A 59 5.00 -16.98 0.09
N LEU A 60 5.68 -16.68 -1.02
CA LEU A 60 5.01 -16.17 -2.21
C LEU A 60 4.12 -17.27 -2.80
N PRO A 61 2.89 -16.95 -3.24
CA PRO A 61 2.07 -17.91 -3.96
C PRO A 61 2.77 -18.47 -5.19
N ASP A 62 2.69 -19.79 -5.40
CA ASP A 62 3.35 -20.50 -6.50
C ASP A 62 3.07 -19.91 -7.89
N TRP A 63 1.87 -19.35 -8.08
CA TRP A 63 1.46 -18.78 -9.37
C TRP A 63 2.27 -17.56 -9.80
N ILE A 64 3.00 -16.90 -8.90
CA ILE A 64 3.81 -15.70 -9.20
C ILE A 64 5.13 -16.08 -9.88
N GLN A 65 5.67 -17.27 -9.62
CA GLN A 65 7.03 -17.62 -10.02
C GLN A 65 7.16 -17.77 -11.55
N GLU A 66 8.32 -17.40 -12.08
CA GLU A 66 8.78 -17.70 -13.45
C GLU A 66 7.87 -17.21 -14.60
N LYS A 67 6.92 -16.33 -14.31
CA LYS A 67 5.97 -15.76 -15.27
C LYS A 67 5.86 -14.24 -15.09
N ALA A 68 5.55 -13.55 -16.17
CA ALA A 68 5.41 -12.10 -16.18
C ALA A 68 4.09 -11.64 -15.53
N MET A 69 4.18 -10.53 -14.80
CA MET A 69 3.04 -9.71 -14.39
C MET A 69 2.87 -8.58 -15.41
N VAL A 70 1.73 -8.51 -16.08
CA VAL A 70 1.49 -7.48 -17.10
C VAL A 70 0.67 -6.34 -16.50
N SER A 71 1.23 -5.14 -16.46
CA SER A 71 0.50 -3.93 -16.07
C SER A 71 -0.30 -3.39 -17.26
N CYS A 72 -1.61 -3.27 -17.08
CA CYS A 72 -2.51 -2.77 -18.11
C CYS A 72 -3.52 -1.79 -17.51
N GLN A 73 -4.00 -0.88 -18.35
CA GLN A 73 -5.08 0.05 -18.03
C GLN A 73 -5.99 0.24 -19.25
N LYS A 74 -7.04 1.05 -19.08
CA LYS A 74 -8.01 1.49 -20.10
C LYS A 74 -9.11 0.46 -20.38
N GLY A 75 -9.59 -0.22 -19.33
CA GLY A 75 -10.80 -1.03 -19.37
C GLY A 75 -10.65 -2.42 -20.00
N THR A 76 -11.74 -3.19 -19.98
CA THR A 76 -11.78 -4.63 -20.30
C THR A 76 -11.21 -4.97 -21.68
N ALA A 77 -11.61 -4.23 -22.72
CA ALA A 77 -11.16 -4.51 -24.09
C ALA A 77 -9.65 -4.31 -24.24
N SER A 78 -9.09 -3.28 -23.60
CA SER A 78 -7.65 -3.00 -23.69
C SER A 78 -6.82 -4.07 -22.99
N ILE A 79 -7.24 -4.51 -21.81
CA ILE A 79 -6.50 -5.55 -21.06
C ILE A 79 -6.57 -6.91 -21.76
N LYS A 80 -7.73 -7.25 -22.38
CA LYS A 80 -7.88 -8.44 -23.21
C LYS A 80 -6.95 -8.42 -24.40
N ALA A 81 -6.94 -7.33 -25.16
CA ALA A 81 -6.07 -7.20 -26.35
C ALA A 81 -4.58 -7.35 -26.01
N LYS A 82 -4.13 -6.76 -24.90
CA LYS A 82 -2.74 -6.87 -24.44
C LYS A 82 -2.38 -8.29 -23.96
N TYR A 83 -3.29 -8.94 -23.25
CA TYR A 83 -3.11 -10.32 -22.82
C TYR A 83 -3.04 -11.29 -24.01
N GLU A 84 -3.94 -11.15 -24.98
CA GLU A 84 -3.92 -11.95 -26.22
C GLU A 84 -2.65 -11.68 -27.05
N LEU A 85 -2.16 -10.43 -27.07
CA LEU A 85 -0.89 -10.12 -27.71
C LEU A 85 0.29 -10.82 -27.01
N ALA A 86 0.33 -10.80 -25.68
CA ALA A 86 1.35 -11.51 -24.90
C ALA A 86 1.32 -13.03 -25.19
N LYS A 87 0.13 -13.63 -25.22
CA LYS A 87 -0.07 -15.03 -25.60
C LYS A 87 0.43 -15.33 -27.01
N LYS A 88 0.12 -14.47 -27.99
CA LYS A 88 0.57 -14.61 -29.37
C LYS A 88 2.10 -14.66 -29.50
N PHE A 89 2.81 -13.94 -28.63
CA PHE A 89 4.28 -13.93 -28.59
C PHE A 89 4.89 -14.97 -27.65
N GLY A 90 4.08 -15.88 -27.08
CA GLY A 90 4.57 -16.93 -26.18
C GLY A 90 5.07 -16.42 -24.84
N VAL A 91 4.65 -15.22 -24.41
CA VAL A 91 5.04 -14.67 -23.11
C VAL A 91 4.28 -15.42 -22.02
N PRO A 92 4.98 -16.08 -21.07
CA PRO A 92 4.31 -16.72 -19.95
C PRO A 92 3.80 -15.65 -18.98
N VAL A 93 2.48 -15.52 -18.84
CA VAL A 93 1.84 -14.53 -17.96
C VAL A 93 1.19 -15.24 -16.78
N SER A 94 1.45 -14.76 -15.56
CA SER A 94 0.82 -15.24 -14.33
C SER A 94 -0.28 -14.31 -13.83
N GLY A 95 -0.20 -13.03 -14.17
CA GLY A 95 -1.20 -12.07 -13.75
C GLY A 95 -1.24 -10.81 -14.58
N VAL A 96 -2.41 -10.17 -14.52
CA VAL A 96 -2.67 -8.87 -15.11
C VAL A 96 -3.04 -7.90 -14.00
N TRP A 97 -2.22 -6.87 -13.82
CA TRP A 97 -2.43 -5.84 -12.82
C TRP A 97 -3.12 -4.62 -13.44
N ILE A 98 -4.26 -4.23 -12.87
CA ILE A 98 -5.13 -3.15 -13.34
C ILE A 98 -5.37 -2.11 -12.25
N GLN A 99 -4.53 -1.08 -12.19
CA GLN A 99 -4.66 -0.07 -11.13
C GLN A 99 -5.90 0.82 -11.27
N ASP A 100 -6.45 0.96 -12.48
CA ASP A 100 -7.63 1.74 -12.81
C ASP A 100 -8.94 0.93 -12.73
N TRP A 101 -8.94 -0.24 -12.08
CA TRP A 101 -10.13 -1.09 -11.90
C TRP A 101 -11.32 -0.36 -11.22
N SER A 102 -11.01 0.63 -10.38
CA SER A 102 -11.97 1.50 -9.71
C SER A 102 -12.37 2.74 -10.53
N GLY A 103 -11.95 2.80 -11.79
CA GLY A 103 -12.18 3.93 -12.70
C GLY A 103 -11.00 4.89 -12.78
N GLN A 104 -11.16 5.91 -13.63
CA GLN A 104 -10.14 6.93 -13.90
C GLN A 104 -10.68 8.35 -13.69
N LYS A 105 -9.80 9.24 -13.26
CA LYS A 105 -9.99 10.69 -13.29
C LYS A 105 -9.10 11.29 -14.37
N LEU A 106 -9.74 11.96 -15.33
CA LEU A 106 -9.06 12.76 -16.35
C LEU A 106 -8.48 14.03 -15.71
N THR A 107 -7.20 14.28 -15.95
CA THR A 107 -6.53 15.48 -15.47
C THR A 107 -5.66 16.07 -16.57
N GLN A 108 -5.28 17.35 -16.42
CA GLN A 108 -4.38 18.01 -17.37
C GLN A 108 -3.00 17.33 -17.45
N PHE A 109 -2.63 16.51 -16.46
CA PHE A 109 -1.34 15.81 -16.38
C PHE A 109 -1.46 14.30 -16.64
N GLY A 110 -2.56 13.87 -17.27
CA GLY A 110 -2.84 12.48 -17.62
C GLY A 110 -3.89 11.79 -16.74
N ASP A 111 -4.20 10.54 -17.10
CA ASP A 111 -5.19 9.72 -16.40
C ASP A 111 -4.68 9.32 -15.02
N ARG A 112 -5.50 9.53 -13.98
CA ARG A 112 -5.23 9.12 -12.60
C ARG A 112 -6.24 8.08 -12.15
N VAL A 113 -5.86 7.23 -11.20
CA VAL A 113 -6.78 6.25 -10.60
C VAL A 113 -7.84 6.97 -9.78
N TYR A 114 -9.11 6.59 -9.93
CA TYR A 114 -10.18 7.11 -9.08
C TYR A 114 -10.16 6.40 -7.72
N TRP A 115 -9.87 7.15 -6.65
CA TRP A 115 -9.76 6.62 -5.29
C TRP A 115 -11.13 6.41 -4.64
N ASN A 116 -11.86 5.45 -5.18
CA ASN A 116 -13.13 4.96 -4.68
C ASN A 116 -13.16 3.46 -4.98
N TRP A 117 -12.58 2.64 -4.09
CA TRP A 117 -12.21 1.22 -4.26
C TRP A 117 -13.37 0.25 -4.49
N LYS A 118 -14.22 0.53 -5.46
CA LYS A 118 -15.32 -0.32 -5.93
C LYS A 118 -15.12 -0.53 -7.41
N TRP A 119 -15.40 -1.73 -7.88
CA TRP A 119 -15.29 -2.05 -9.30
C TRP A 119 -16.16 -1.10 -10.13
N ASP A 120 -15.51 -0.36 -11.04
CA ASP A 120 -16.20 0.47 -12.01
C ASP A 120 -16.65 -0.39 -13.19
N GLN A 121 -17.90 -0.86 -13.15
CA GLN A 121 -18.50 -1.69 -14.20
C GLN A 121 -18.62 -0.99 -15.56
N LYS A 122 -18.63 0.34 -15.58
CA LYS A 122 -18.67 1.09 -16.85
C LYS A 122 -17.29 1.11 -17.50
N HIS A 123 -16.25 1.28 -16.69
CA HIS A 123 -14.86 1.27 -17.17
C HIS A 123 -14.36 -0.16 -17.47
N TYR A 124 -14.76 -1.12 -16.64
CA TYR A 124 -14.42 -2.54 -16.77
C TYR A 124 -15.67 -3.43 -16.89
N PRO A 125 -16.42 -3.37 -18.00
CA PRO A 125 -17.59 -4.22 -18.18
C PRO A 125 -17.22 -5.70 -18.24
N GLY A 126 -17.95 -6.55 -17.50
CA GLY A 126 -17.77 -8.01 -17.46
C GLY A 126 -16.45 -8.50 -16.86
N LEU A 127 -15.82 -7.70 -15.99
CA LEU A 127 -14.55 -8.04 -15.34
C LEU A 127 -14.66 -9.28 -14.46
N ASP A 128 -15.76 -9.44 -13.73
CA ASP A 128 -16.06 -10.59 -12.89
C ASP A 128 -16.00 -11.92 -13.65
N GLN A 129 -16.58 -11.96 -14.86
CA GLN A 129 -16.53 -13.14 -15.72
C GLN A 129 -15.13 -13.33 -16.30
N LEU A 130 -14.47 -12.23 -16.71
CA LEU A 130 -13.10 -12.29 -17.22
C LEU A 130 -12.11 -12.87 -16.19
N ILE A 131 -12.24 -12.47 -14.92
CA ILE A 131 -11.42 -13.01 -13.82
C ILE A 131 -11.60 -14.52 -13.72
N LYS A 132 -12.84 -15.02 -13.79
CA LYS A 132 -13.13 -16.46 -13.75
C LYS A 132 -12.55 -17.19 -14.95
N ASP A 133 -12.60 -16.59 -16.14
CA ASP A 133 -12.10 -17.22 -17.35
C ASP A 133 -10.56 -17.27 -17.37
N TRP A 134 -9.89 -16.17 -17.02
CA TRP A 134 -8.43 -16.14 -16.90
C TRP A 134 -7.90 -17.03 -15.77
N ALA A 135 -8.65 -17.18 -14.68
CA ALA A 135 -8.27 -18.12 -13.62
C ALA A 135 -8.19 -19.57 -14.13
N LYS A 136 -9.02 -19.97 -15.09
CA LYS A 136 -8.95 -21.31 -15.73
C LYS A 136 -7.67 -21.47 -16.57
N GLU A 137 -7.12 -20.37 -17.07
CA GLU A 137 -5.85 -20.31 -17.80
C GLU A 137 -4.64 -20.15 -16.86
N GLY A 138 -4.86 -20.14 -15.54
CA GLY A 138 -3.81 -19.93 -14.54
C GLY A 138 -3.35 -18.48 -14.41
N VAL A 139 -4.15 -17.51 -14.87
CA VAL A 139 -3.87 -16.07 -14.81
C VAL A 139 -4.74 -15.39 -13.77
N ARG A 140 -4.12 -14.61 -12.89
CA ARG A 140 -4.81 -13.82 -11.86
C ARG A 140 -4.99 -12.37 -12.28
N VAL A 141 -6.03 -11.72 -11.76
CA VAL A 141 -6.20 -10.27 -11.89
C VAL A 141 -5.88 -9.62 -10.56
N LEU A 142 -5.07 -8.57 -10.59
CA LEU A 142 -4.69 -7.80 -9.41
C LEU A 142 -5.24 -6.39 -9.53
N GLY A 143 -5.82 -5.88 -8.45
CA GLY A 143 -6.31 -4.51 -8.34
C GLY A 143 -5.30 -3.56 -7.70
N TYR A 144 -5.82 -2.44 -7.21
CA TYR A 144 -5.07 -1.43 -6.49
C TYR A 144 -5.93 -0.82 -5.37
N ILE A 145 -5.31 -0.51 -4.24
CA ILE A 145 -5.96 0.12 -3.10
C ILE A 145 -4.92 0.92 -2.31
N ASN A 146 -5.34 2.02 -1.68
CA ASN A 146 -4.53 2.76 -0.70
C ASN A 146 -5.47 3.38 0.36
N PRO A 147 -5.01 3.75 1.56
CA PRO A 147 -5.88 4.15 2.69
C PRO A 147 -6.53 5.54 2.54
N ASN A 148 -6.58 6.10 1.33
CA ASN A 148 -7.20 7.39 1.04
C ASN A 148 -8.43 7.22 0.16
N LEU A 149 -9.40 8.11 0.34
CA LEU A 149 -10.64 8.15 -0.41
C LEU A 149 -10.85 9.55 -1.01
N ASP A 150 -11.19 9.59 -2.30
CA ASP A 150 -11.53 10.82 -3.00
C ASP A 150 -12.80 11.44 -2.41
N SER A 151 -12.74 12.73 -2.07
CA SER A 151 -13.82 13.46 -1.39
C SER A 151 -15.17 13.45 -2.12
N VAL A 152 -15.18 13.21 -3.44
CA VAL A 152 -16.42 13.13 -4.22
C VAL A 152 -16.98 11.71 -4.33
N GLY A 153 -16.20 10.69 -3.95
CA GLY A 153 -16.59 9.28 -4.01
C GLY A 153 -17.57 8.86 -2.92
N ASP A 154 -18.34 7.82 -3.20
CA ASP A 154 -19.37 7.35 -2.28
C ASP A 154 -18.78 6.70 -1.03
N LEU A 155 -17.64 6.00 -1.15
CA LEU A 155 -16.92 5.47 0.01
C LEU A 155 -16.45 6.59 0.94
N PHE A 156 -16.06 7.75 0.40
CA PHE A 156 -15.69 8.89 1.23
C PHE A 156 -16.90 9.41 2.02
N LYS A 157 -18.05 9.56 1.36
CA LYS A 157 -19.29 10.05 2.01
C LYS A 157 -19.74 9.09 3.11
N GLU A 158 -19.64 7.79 2.89
CA GLU A 158 -19.94 6.77 3.89
C GLU A 158 -18.96 6.81 5.06
N ALA A 159 -17.65 6.86 4.79
CA ALA A 159 -16.64 6.98 5.84
C ALA A 159 -16.81 8.28 6.65
N ALA A 160 -17.16 9.39 5.98
CA ALA A 160 -17.46 10.67 6.62
C ALA A 160 -18.67 10.59 7.55
N SER A 161 -19.78 9.98 7.11
CA SER A 161 -21.00 9.87 7.93
C SER A 161 -20.81 8.96 9.15
N LYS A 162 -19.94 7.95 9.05
CA LYS A 162 -19.56 7.05 10.15
C LYS A 162 -18.45 7.61 11.04
N GLY A 163 -17.84 8.75 10.70
CA GLY A 163 -16.73 9.34 11.47
C GLY A 163 -15.42 8.56 11.36
N TYR A 164 -15.19 7.85 10.24
CA TYR A 164 -14.04 6.97 10.02
C TYR A 164 -12.83 7.65 9.36
N LEU A 165 -12.93 8.95 9.08
CA LEU A 165 -11.84 9.73 8.47
C LEU A 165 -11.06 10.48 9.54
N VAL A 166 -9.75 10.60 9.32
CA VAL A 166 -8.85 11.41 10.16
C VAL A 166 -9.39 12.84 10.24
N LYS A 167 -9.38 13.41 11.44
CA LYS A 167 -9.84 14.78 11.73
C LYS A 167 -8.67 15.74 11.96
N ASN A 168 -8.89 17.01 11.69
CA ASN A 168 -7.97 18.10 12.03
C ASN A 168 -8.18 18.56 13.49
N SER A 169 -7.47 19.60 13.92
CA SER A 169 -7.57 20.15 15.27
C SER A 169 -8.91 20.85 15.58
N THR A 170 -9.70 21.22 14.57
CA THR A 170 -11.05 21.80 14.76
C THR A 170 -12.14 20.74 14.83
N GLY A 171 -11.80 19.46 14.60
CA GLY A 171 -12.73 18.34 14.57
C GLY A 171 -13.34 18.07 13.19
N ASP A 172 -12.98 18.86 12.17
CA ASP A 172 -13.39 18.66 10.78
C ASP A 172 -12.56 17.55 10.11
N ILE A 173 -13.04 17.00 9.00
CA ILE A 173 -12.30 16.01 8.23
C ILE A 173 -10.99 16.64 7.71
N TYR A 174 -9.86 15.97 7.95
CA TYR A 174 -8.56 16.39 7.46
C TYR A 174 -8.41 16.10 5.96
N LEU A 175 -8.84 17.05 5.14
CA LEU A 175 -8.72 16.95 3.68
C LEU A 175 -7.32 17.33 3.21
N ARG A 176 -6.73 16.49 2.36
CA ARG A 176 -5.50 16.77 1.62
C ARG A 176 -5.80 17.01 0.16
N ARG A 177 -4.98 17.85 -0.47
CA ARG A 177 -5.05 18.15 -1.90
C ARG A 177 -3.79 17.61 -2.57
N SER A 178 -3.99 16.80 -3.61
CA SER A 178 -2.96 16.53 -4.62
C SER A 178 -3.24 17.37 -5.86
N ILE A 179 -2.40 17.19 -6.89
CA ILE A 179 -2.61 17.84 -8.19
C ILE A 179 -3.97 17.46 -8.80
N SER A 180 -4.47 16.26 -8.52
CA SER A 180 -5.63 15.67 -9.21
C SER A 180 -6.85 15.40 -8.33
N LEU A 181 -6.69 15.39 -7.01
CA LEU A 181 -7.72 14.92 -6.07
C LEU A 181 -7.74 15.78 -4.81
N ILE A 182 -8.91 15.89 -4.20
CA ILE A 182 -9.06 16.25 -2.79
C ILE A 182 -9.51 14.97 -2.09
N PHE A 183 -8.84 14.56 -1.03
CA PHE A 183 -9.05 13.26 -0.41
C PHE A 183 -8.95 13.29 1.12
N GLY A 184 -9.67 12.39 1.77
CA GLY A 184 -9.53 12.07 3.19
C GLY A 184 -8.77 10.76 3.38
N GLN A 185 -8.22 10.56 4.58
CA GLN A 185 -7.55 9.33 4.97
C GLN A 185 -8.41 8.57 5.98
N ILE A 186 -8.48 7.25 5.85
CA ILE A 186 -9.09 6.38 6.86
C ILE A 186 -8.28 6.46 8.15
N ASP A 187 -8.98 6.67 9.27
CA ASP A 187 -8.37 6.61 10.58
C ASP A 187 -8.15 5.15 10.99
N MET A 188 -6.98 4.60 10.63
CA MET A 188 -6.60 3.23 10.97
C MET A 188 -6.41 3.00 12.48
N THR A 189 -6.44 4.07 13.30
CA THR A 189 -6.38 3.96 14.76
C THR A 189 -7.76 3.76 15.39
N ASN A 190 -8.83 4.08 14.65
CA ASN A 190 -10.20 3.76 15.00
C ASN A 190 -10.49 2.29 14.63
N PRO A 191 -10.77 1.39 15.59
CA PRO A 191 -11.02 -0.02 15.31
C PRO A 191 -12.20 -0.27 14.37
N ASP A 192 -13.25 0.55 14.46
CA ASP A 192 -14.44 0.42 13.60
C ASP A 192 -14.12 0.82 12.17
N ALA A 193 -13.34 1.89 11.99
CA ALA A 193 -12.86 2.33 10.68
C ALA A 193 -11.92 1.30 10.05
N TYR A 194 -10.99 0.73 10.84
CA TYR A 194 -10.10 -0.35 10.40
C TYR A 194 -10.89 -1.57 9.92
N ASN A 195 -11.84 -2.04 10.74
CA ASN A 195 -12.65 -3.21 10.42
C ASN A 195 -13.55 -2.99 9.19
N TRP A 196 -14.16 -1.81 9.09
CA TRP A 196 -14.93 -1.42 7.92
C TRP A 196 -14.06 -1.41 6.67
N TYR A 197 -12.86 -0.81 6.74
CA TYR A 197 -11.99 -0.73 5.58
C TYR A 197 -11.48 -2.09 5.11
N LYS A 198 -11.22 -3.00 6.06
CA LYS A 198 -10.79 -4.39 5.81
C LYS A 198 -11.88 -5.21 5.10
N ASN A 199 -13.14 -5.05 5.49
CA ASN A 199 -14.22 -5.97 5.08
C ASN A 199 -15.16 -5.39 4.01
N GLU A 200 -15.35 -4.07 3.99
CA GLU A 200 -16.38 -3.39 3.18
C GLU A 200 -15.82 -2.26 2.31
N GLY A 201 -14.71 -1.64 2.75
CA GLY A 201 -14.09 -0.48 2.08
C GLY A 201 -13.41 -0.78 0.74
N ASN A 202 -13.53 -2.01 0.23
CA ASN A 202 -13.07 -2.41 -1.10
C ASN A 202 -13.86 -3.60 -1.67
N VAL A 203 -14.27 -3.52 -2.95
CA VAL A 203 -15.06 -4.58 -3.61
C VAL A 203 -14.58 -4.76 -5.06
N LEU A 204 -13.64 -5.69 -5.30
CA LEU A 204 -13.22 -6.20 -6.62
C LEU A 204 -13.83 -7.57 -6.88
#